data_AF-A0A7Y5T929-F1
#
_entry.id   AF-A0A7Y5T929-F1
#
_cell.length_a   1.000
_cell.length_b   1.000
_cell.length_c   1.000
_cell.angle_alpha   90.00
_cell.angle_beta   90.00
_cell.angle_gamma   90.00
#
_symmetry.space_group_name_H-M   'P 1'
#
loop_
_entity.id
_entity.type
_entity.pdbx_description
1 polymer ?
#
loop_
_entity_poly.entity_id
_entity_poly.type
_entity_poly.pdbx_seq_one_letter_code
_entity_poly.pdbx_strand_id
1 'polypeptide(L)'
;MKRISLIFRAKADKALDRAEDPRETLDYSYKRQLELLTKVRRGVADVATSRKRVELQQQQLQQQADKLTQQAQKALSMGREDLAREALTRKSALTGQLADLEQQKAQLQGEEEKLTLASQRLQAKVESFRTQKETIKAKYTAAEAQTRINEAFSGISEEMGDVGMAVQRAEDKTAQMQARAGAIDELIASGALDDASSLNRGDDISRELEAMSSQSDVEAELAALKAGSGGQTQAIEAGDASTAAPVSETQKEEGQA
;
A
#
# COMPACT_ATOMS: atom_id res chain seq x y z
N MET A 1 4.54 -25.07 0.07
CA MET A 1 5.15 -24.23 1.14
C MET A 1 5.46 -22.79 0.69
N LYS A 2 6.05 -22.54 -0.49
CA LYS A 2 6.53 -21.19 -0.89
C LYS A 2 5.45 -20.08 -1.04
N ARG A 3 4.19 -20.44 -1.31
CA ARG A 3 3.10 -19.44 -1.50
C ARG A 3 2.56 -18.86 -0.19
N ILE A 4 2.52 -19.64 0.90
CA ILE A 4 2.01 -19.16 2.21
C ILE A 4 3.02 -18.22 2.87
N SER A 5 4.33 -18.52 2.77
CA SER A 5 5.37 -17.62 3.27
C SER A 5 5.41 -16.29 2.51
N LEU A 6 5.14 -16.28 1.20
CA LEU A 6 5.05 -15.06 0.40
C LEU A 6 3.86 -14.17 0.82
N ILE A 7 2.70 -14.76 1.12
CA ILE A 7 1.52 -13.98 1.57
C ILE A 7 1.75 -13.37 2.96
N PHE A 8 2.40 -14.10 3.88
CA PHE A 8 2.74 -13.56 5.20
C PHE A 8 3.82 -12.49 5.13
N ARG A 9 4.86 -12.67 4.30
CA ARG A 9 5.93 -11.68 4.10
C ARG A 9 5.41 -10.42 3.42
N ALA A 10 4.60 -10.56 2.36
CA ALA A 10 3.95 -9.42 1.71
C ALA A 10 2.97 -8.67 2.62
N LYS A 11 2.30 -9.35 3.57
CA LYS A 11 1.47 -8.68 4.59
C LYS A 11 2.29 -7.99 5.67
N ALA A 12 3.46 -8.53 6.03
CA ALA A 12 4.39 -7.90 6.96
C ALA A 12 5.05 -6.65 6.34
N ASP A 13 5.49 -6.73 5.08
CA ASP A 13 6.05 -5.61 4.32
C ASP A 13 5.00 -4.50 4.13
N LYS A 14 3.75 -4.86 3.77
CA LYS A 14 2.65 -3.89 3.70
C LYS A 14 2.28 -3.26 5.05
N ALA A 15 2.53 -3.94 6.16
CA ALA A 15 2.27 -3.37 7.50
C ALA A 15 3.42 -2.44 7.92
N LEU A 16 4.64 -2.73 7.48
CA LEU A 16 5.83 -1.91 7.70
C LEU A 16 5.78 -0.61 6.87
N ASP A 17 5.50 -0.72 5.55
CA ASP A 17 5.32 0.44 4.65
C ASP A 17 4.16 1.34 5.09
N ARG A 18 3.13 0.74 5.72
CA ARG A 18 1.97 1.44 6.24
C ARG A 18 2.25 2.13 7.58
N ALA A 19 3.20 1.63 8.36
CA ALA A 19 3.74 2.34 9.52
C ALA A 19 4.61 3.54 9.12
N GLU A 20 5.19 3.51 7.90
CA GLU A 20 5.97 4.60 7.34
C GLU A 20 5.16 5.58 6.48
N ASP A 21 3.91 5.25 6.10
CA ASP A 21 3.07 6.11 5.27
C ASP A 21 2.70 7.41 6.03
N PRO A 22 3.24 8.58 5.63
CA PRO A 22 2.97 9.85 6.30
C PRO A 22 1.49 10.25 6.19
N ARG A 23 0.73 9.69 5.24
CA ARG A 23 -0.69 9.99 5.06
C ARG A 23 -1.52 9.53 6.26
N GLU A 24 -1.27 8.33 6.77
CA GLU A 24 -2.04 7.75 7.89
C GLU A 24 -1.71 8.46 9.22
N THR A 25 -0.43 8.74 9.47
CA THR A 25 0.03 9.45 10.68
C THR A 25 -0.49 10.89 10.74
N LEU A 26 -0.56 11.59 9.61
CA LEU A 26 -1.18 12.92 9.52
C LEU A 26 -2.69 12.88 9.72
N ASP A 27 -3.40 11.89 9.16
CA ASP A 27 -4.84 11.72 9.37
C ASP A 27 -5.16 11.42 10.85
N TYR A 28 -4.36 10.59 11.52
CA TYR A 28 -4.46 10.35 12.95
C TYR A 28 -4.24 11.63 13.77
N SER A 29 -3.17 12.37 13.47
CA SER A 29 -2.83 13.62 14.15
C SER A 29 -3.94 14.67 13.99
N TYR A 30 -4.55 14.76 12.80
CA TYR A 30 -5.67 15.66 12.53
C TYR A 30 -6.90 15.29 13.36
N LYS A 31 -7.26 14.00 13.43
CA LYS A 31 -8.37 13.53 14.30
C LYS A 31 -8.12 13.90 15.75
N ARG A 32 -6.88 13.68 16.24
CA ARG A 32 -6.52 14.04 17.62
C ARG A 32 -6.64 15.55 17.89
N GLN A 33 -6.25 16.39 16.93
CA GLN A 33 -6.42 17.84 17.02
C GLN A 33 -7.90 18.25 17.07
N LEU A 34 -8.78 17.60 16.28
CA LEU A 34 -10.23 17.85 16.33
C LEU A 34 -10.85 17.43 17.66
N GLU A 35 -10.44 16.30 18.23
CA GLU A 35 -10.85 15.88 19.57
C GLU A 35 -10.44 16.92 20.62
N LEU A 36 -9.20 17.40 20.57
CA LEU A 36 -8.71 18.43 21.47
C LEU A 36 -9.51 19.73 21.33
N LEU A 37 -9.78 20.18 20.10
CA LEU A 37 -10.60 21.36 19.84
C LEU A 37 -12.01 21.19 20.43
N THR A 38 -12.61 20.01 20.28
CA THR A 38 -13.93 19.69 20.85
C THR A 38 -13.91 19.74 22.38
N LYS A 39 -12.87 19.17 23.01
CA LYS A 39 -12.69 19.24 24.47
C LYS A 39 -12.53 20.67 24.98
N VAL A 40 -11.74 21.50 24.30
CA VAL A 40 -11.56 22.91 24.67
C VAL A 40 -12.87 23.67 24.53
N ARG A 41 -13.62 23.49 23.42
CA ARG A 41 -14.94 24.11 23.23
C ARG A 41 -15.93 23.71 24.32
N ARG A 42 -15.92 22.44 24.73
CA ARG A 42 -16.73 21.96 25.86
C ARG A 42 -16.30 22.63 27.17
N GLY A 43 -15.00 22.72 27.44
CA GLY A 43 -14.49 23.41 28.62
C GLY A 43 -14.91 24.89 28.68
N VAL A 44 -14.89 25.60 27.55
CA VAL A 44 -15.42 26.98 27.48
C VAL A 44 -16.91 27.01 27.87
N ALA A 45 -17.72 26.10 27.33
CA ALA A 45 -19.15 26.02 27.65
C ALA A 45 -19.42 25.69 29.12
N ASP A 46 -18.61 24.81 29.73
CA ASP A 46 -18.73 24.45 31.15
C ASP A 46 -18.41 25.64 32.06
N VAL A 47 -17.39 26.45 31.72
CA VAL A 47 -17.04 27.69 32.45
C VAL A 47 -18.14 28.74 32.27
N ALA A 48 -18.62 28.96 31.04
CA ALA A 48 -19.72 29.89 30.76
C ALA A 48 -21.00 29.51 31.53
N THR A 49 -21.30 28.21 31.63
CA THR A 49 -22.42 27.69 32.42
C THR A 49 -22.23 27.98 33.90
N SER A 50 -21.03 27.76 34.42
CA SER A 50 -20.69 28.05 35.82
C SER A 50 -20.81 29.55 36.13
N ARG A 51 -20.30 30.41 35.25
CA ARG A 51 -20.47 31.87 35.35
C ARG A 51 -21.94 32.26 35.36
N LYS A 52 -22.76 31.67 34.48
CA LYS A 52 -24.19 31.97 34.43
C LYS A 52 -24.92 31.54 35.70
N ARG A 53 -24.53 30.42 36.30
CA ARG A 53 -25.07 29.97 37.59
C ARG A 53 -24.77 30.98 38.71
N VAL A 54 -23.53 31.47 38.79
CA VAL A 54 -23.13 32.51 39.75
C VAL A 54 -23.94 33.79 39.52
N GLU A 55 -24.12 34.21 38.26
CA GLU A 55 -24.93 35.38 37.92
C GLU A 55 -26.41 35.23 38.34
N LEU A 56 -27.01 34.06 38.15
CA LEU A 56 -28.38 33.80 38.60
C LEU A 56 -28.50 33.85 40.13
N GLN A 57 -27.51 33.32 40.85
CA GLN A 57 -27.46 33.40 42.31
C GLN A 57 -27.30 34.85 42.78
N GLN A 58 -26.43 35.63 42.13
CA GLN A 58 -26.25 37.06 42.39
C GLN A 58 -27.58 37.82 42.20
N GLN A 59 -28.31 37.56 41.12
CA GLN A 59 -29.62 38.17 40.88
C GLN A 59 -30.65 37.83 41.97
N GLN A 60 -30.67 36.59 42.45
CA GLN A 60 -31.57 36.18 43.54
C GLN A 60 -31.25 36.91 44.86
N LEU A 61 -29.98 37.03 45.23
CA LEU A 61 -29.58 37.77 46.43
C LEU A 61 -29.84 39.27 46.29
N GLN A 62 -29.64 39.84 45.10
CA GLN A 62 -29.95 41.23 44.83
C GLN A 62 -31.44 41.53 45.05
N GLN A 63 -32.33 40.69 44.53
CA GLN A 63 -33.78 40.84 44.76
C GLN A 63 -34.15 40.75 46.25
N GLN A 64 -33.45 39.92 47.03
CA GLN A 64 -33.66 39.87 48.48
C GLN A 64 -33.17 41.14 49.19
N ALA A 65 -32.01 41.67 48.78
CA ALA A 65 -31.48 42.93 49.29
C ALA A 65 -32.39 44.12 48.96
N ASP A 66 -33.00 44.14 47.77
CA ASP A 66 -33.95 45.16 47.35
C ASP A 66 -35.24 45.09 48.16
N LYS A 67 -35.76 43.88 48.42
CA LYS A 67 -36.92 43.67 49.32
C LYS A 67 -36.64 44.17 50.72
N LEU A 68 -35.47 43.89 51.28
CA LEU A 68 -35.06 44.39 52.61
C LEU A 68 -34.94 45.92 52.62
N THR A 69 -34.49 46.51 51.52
CA THR A 69 -34.44 47.97 51.35
C THR A 69 -35.85 48.57 51.37
N GLN A 70 -36.80 47.98 50.66
CA GLN A 70 -38.21 48.41 50.67
C GLN A 70 -38.85 48.25 52.05
N GLN A 71 -38.57 47.14 52.74
CA GLN A 71 -39.05 46.89 54.10
C GLN A 71 -38.51 47.93 55.09
N ALA A 72 -37.22 48.27 55.00
CA ALA A 72 -36.61 49.30 55.83
C ALA A 72 -37.26 50.68 55.58
N GLN A 73 -37.44 51.06 54.32
CA GLN A 73 -38.12 52.32 53.95
C GLN A 73 -39.55 52.39 54.48
N LYS A 74 -40.30 51.28 54.37
CA LYS A 74 -41.66 51.18 54.90
C LYS A 74 -41.67 51.30 56.42
N ALA A 75 -40.77 50.60 57.13
CA ALA A 75 -40.66 50.67 58.58
C ALA A 75 -40.36 52.10 59.07
N LEU A 76 -39.44 52.81 58.41
CA LEU A 76 -39.16 54.23 58.68
C LEU A 76 -40.38 55.13 58.47
N SER A 77 -41.14 54.90 57.40
CA SER A 77 -42.39 55.66 57.14
C SER A 77 -43.46 55.48 58.23
N MET A 78 -43.40 54.36 58.96
CA MET A 78 -44.29 54.03 60.08
C MET A 78 -43.68 54.37 61.45
N GLY A 79 -42.53 55.03 61.49
CA GLY A 79 -41.82 55.41 62.73
C GLY A 79 -41.20 54.23 63.50
N ARG A 80 -41.05 53.05 62.86
CA ARG A 80 -40.50 51.84 63.47
C ARG A 80 -39.02 51.67 63.11
N GLU A 81 -38.17 52.44 63.80
CA GLU A 81 -36.72 52.46 63.54
C GLU A 81 -36.01 51.14 63.90
N ASP A 82 -36.53 50.41 64.88
CA ASP A 82 -36.06 49.09 65.30
C ASP A 82 -36.14 48.07 64.14
N LEU A 83 -37.31 47.98 63.50
CA LEU A 83 -37.54 47.11 62.34
C LEU A 83 -36.72 47.56 61.12
N ALA A 84 -36.55 48.86 60.93
CA ALA A 84 -35.71 49.39 59.86
C ALA A 84 -34.24 48.98 60.06
N ARG A 85 -33.72 49.10 61.28
CA ARG A 85 -32.35 48.70 61.62
C ARG A 85 -32.13 47.20 61.44
N GLU A 86 -33.10 46.37 61.82
CA GLU A 86 -33.04 44.92 61.60
C GLU A 86 -33.01 44.56 60.10
N ALA A 87 -33.89 45.16 59.29
CA ALA A 87 -33.92 44.94 57.85
C ALA A 87 -32.60 45.35 57.16
N LEU A 88 -32.03 46.49 57.57
CA LEU A 88 -30.74 46.95 57.07
C LEU A 88 -29.57 46.06 57.52
N THR A 89 -29.63 45.51 58.75
CA THR A 89 -28.61 44.56 59.25
C THR A 89 -28.61 43.28 58.39
N ARG A 90 -29.79 42.74 58.10
CA ARG A 90 -29.93 41.58 57.19
C ARG A 90 -29.44 41.91 55.78
N LYS A 91 -29.74 43.11 55.27
CA LYS A 91 -29.26 43.56 53.95
C LYS A 91 -27.74 43.62 53.91
N SER A 92 -27.11 44.14 54.96
CA SER A 92 -25.64 44.23 55.06
C SER A 92 -24.98 42.86 54.93
N ALA A 93 -25.57 41.81 55.52
CA ALA A 93 -25.07 40.44 55.37
C ALA A 93 -25.15 39.96 53.90
N LEU A 94 -26.25 40.27 53.19
CA LEU A 94 -26.39 39.94 51.77
C LEU A 94 -25.41 40.72 50.88
N THR A 95 -25.09 41.97 51.23
CA THR A 95 -24.13 42.79 50.49
C THR A 95 -22.73 42.16 50.51
N GLY A 96 -22.30 41.57 51.63
CA GLY A 96 -21.05 40.80 51.69
C GLY A 96 -21.03 39.62 50.72
N GLN A 97 -22.11 38.80 50.74
CA GLN A 97 -22.23 37.66 49.83
C GLN A 97 -22.29 38.07 48.34
N LEU A 98 -22.93 39.19 48.03
CA LEU A 98 -22.98 39.74 46.67
C LEU A 98 -21.59 40.15 46.17
N ALA A 99 -20.77 40.78 47.02
CA ALA A 99 -19.40 41.14 46.68
C ALA A 99 -18.53 39.90 46.38
N ASP A 100 -18.68 38.84 47.18
CA ASP A 100 -17.97 37.58 46.94
C ASP A 100 -18.38 36.93 45.61
N LEU A 101 -19.68 36.90 45.29
CA LEU A 101 -20.18 36.37 44.02
C LEU A 101 -19.75 37.22 42.82
N GLU A 102 -19.64 38.54 42.99
CA GLU A 102 -19.15 39.44 41.94
C GLU A 102 -17.68 39.19 41.62
N GLN A 103 -16.85 38.97 42.64
CA GLN A 103 -15.46 38.56 42.44
C GLN A 103 -15.37 37.20 41.73
N GLN A 104 -16.16 36.21 42.15
CA GLN A 104 -16.19 34.89 41.50
C GLN A 104 -16.64 34.98 40.04
N LYS A 105 -17.67 35.80 39.76
CA LYS A 105 -18.15 36.05 38.39
C LYS A 105 -17.05 36.67 37.52
N ALA A 106 -16.34 37.68 38.03
CA ALA A 106 -15.24 38.32 37.32
C ALA A 106 -14.09 37.35 37.03
N GLN A 107 -13.75 36.48 37.99
CA GLN A 107 -12.74 35.43 37.78
C GLN A 107 -13.17 34.45 36.68
N LEU A 108 -14.38 33.91 36.75
CA LEU A 108 -14.90 32.99 35.74
C LEU A 108 -15.01 33.63 34.36
N GLN A 109 -15.36 34.92 34.29
CA GLN A 109 -15.37 35.67 33.04
C GLN A 109 -13.96 35.77 32.43
N GLY A 110 -12.94 36.11 33.23
CA GLY A 110 -11.56 36.15 32.77
C GLY A 110 -11.04 34.78 32.31
N GLU A 111 -11.47 33.70 32.96
CA GLU A 111 -11.16 32.32 32.54
C GLU A 111 -11.87 31.94 31.23
N GLU A 112 -13.15 32.29 31.09
CA GLU A 112 -13.94 32.07 29.86
C GLU A 112 -13.32 32.78 28.65
N GLU A 113 -12.91 34.04 28.81
CA GLU A 113 -12.25 34.83 27.77
C GLU A 113 -10.91 34.21 27.35
N LYS A 114 -10.07 33.79 28.32
CA LYS A 114 -8.80 33.11 28.05
C LYS A 114 -9.00 31.80 27.29
N LEU A 115 -9.96 30.97 27.71
CA LEU A 115 -10.26 29.70 27.04
C LEU A 115 -10.85 29.92 25.65
N THR A 116 -11.67 30.95 25.46
CA THR A 116 -12.22 31.33 24.16
C THR A 116 -11.11 31.70 23.18
N LEU A 117 -10.17 32.55 23.61
CA LEU A 117 -9.00 32.90 22.79
C LEU A 117 -8.12 31.68 22.48
N ALA A 118 -7.91 30.80 23.46
CA ALA A 118 -7.16 29.55 23.27
C ALA A 118 -7.87 28.63 22.24
N SER A 119 -9.20 28.52 22.32
CA SER A 119 -10.03 27.75 21.39
C SER A 119 -9.92 28.28 19.96
N GLN A 120 -10.01 29.60 19.76
CA GLN A 120 -9.86 30.24 18.45
C GLN A 120 -8.46 30.00 17.85
N ARG A 121 -7.40 30.14 18.68
CA ARG A 121 -6.02 29.84 18.25
C ARG A 121 -5.85 28.38 17.87
N LEU A 122 -6.42 27.47 18.65
CA LEU A 122 -6.37 26.04 18.35
C LEU A 122 -7.10 25.73 17.05
N GLN A 123 -8.29 26.32 16.83
CA GLN A 123 -9.02 26.18 15.57
C GLN A 123 -8.18 26.62 14.36
N ALA A 124 -7.56 27.81 14.41
CA ALA A 124 -6.70 28.28 13.34
C ALA A 124 -5.52 27.32 13.07
N LYS A 125 -4.92 26.76 14.14
CA LYS A 125 -3.87 25.74 13.99
C LYS A 125 -4.39 24.46 13.34
N VAL A 126 -5.56 23.96 13.75
CA VAL A 126 -6.18 22.76 13.16
C VAL A 126 -6.48 22.97 11.67
N GLU A 127 -6.98 24.15 11.29
CA GLU A 127 -7.23 24.51 9.88
C GLU A 127 -5.92 24.57 9.08
N SER A 128 -4.88 25.20 9.62
CA SER A 128 -3.56 25.23 8.97
C SER A 128 -2.97 23.81 8.79
N PHE A 129 -3.16 22.95 9.79
CA PHE A 129 -2.69 21.56 9.74
C PHE A 129 -3.46 20.75 8.71
N ARG A 130 -4.77 20.98 8.54
CA ARG A 130 -5.56 20.35 7.47
C ARG A 130 -4.97 20.66 6.09
N THR A 131 -4.66 21.92 5.81
CA THR A 131 -4.06 22.32 4.52
C THR A 131 -2.68 21.71 4.32
N GLN A 132 -1.83 21.71 5.36
CA GLN A 132 -0.51 21.10 5.31
C GLN A 132 -0.60 19.58 5.07
N LYS A 133 -1.52 18.91 5.75
CA LYS A 133 -1.81 17.49 5.56
C LYS A 133 -2.15 17.18 4.11
N GLU A 134 -3.14 17.85 3.52
CA GLU A 134 -3.52 17.61 2.12
C GLU A 134 -2.37 17.89 1.16
N THR A 135 -1.57 18.93 1.42
CA THR A 135 -0.38 19.24 0.62
C THR A 135 0.67 18.12 0.70
N ILE A 136 0.94 17.60 1.90
CA ILE A 136 1.91 16.52 2.10
C ILE A 136 1.38 15.22 1.46
N LYS A 137 0.09 14.90 1.62
CA LYS A 137 -0.53 13.74 0.96
C LYS A 137 -0.41 13.81 -0.56
N ALA A 138 -0.65 14.99 -1.15
CA ALA A 138 -0.50 15.20 -2.58
C ALA A 138 0.96 15.06 -3.04
N LYS A 139 1.92 15.69 -2.33
CA LYS A 139 3.35 15.58 -2.63
C LYS A 139 3.87 14.14 -2.52
N TYR A 140 3.44 13.42 -1.49
CA TYR A 140 3.79 12.02 -1.32
C TYR A 140 3.26 11.16 -2.47
N THR A 141 1.99 11.35 -2.86
CA THR A 141 1.40 10.63 -3.99
C THR A 141 2.11 10.93 -5.31
N ALA A 142 2.53 12.18 -5.53
CA ALA A 142 3.31 12.57 -6.70
C ALA A 142 4.70 11.92 -6.70
N ALA A 143 5.41 11.93 -5.57
CA ALA A 143 6.71 11.28 -5.42
C ALA A 143 6.62 9.74 -5.59
N GLU A 144 5.57 9.12 -5.05
CA GLU A 144 5.26 7.70 -5.23
C GLU A 144 5.04 7.38 -6.72
N ALA A 145 4.27 8.19 -7.43
CA ALA A 145 4.06 8.03 -8.88
C ALA A 145 5.36 8.21 -9.68
N GLN A 146 6.17 9.21 -9.34
CA GLN A 146 7.46 9.45 -9.99
C GLN A 146 8.44 8.29 -9.79
N THR A 147 8.47 7.73 -8.58
CA THR A 147 9.30 6.55 -8.27
C THR A 147 8.87 5.35 -9.12
N ARG A 148 7.56 5.05 -9.18
CA ARG A 148 7.03 3.97 -10.02
C ARG A 148 7.33 4.16 -11.51
N ILE A 149 7.26 5.39 -12.03
CA ILE A 149 7.61 5.69 -13.43
C ILE A 149 9.10 5.41 -13.67
N ASN A 150 9.99 5.86 -12.78
CA ASN A 150 11.42 5.63 -12.90
C ASN A 150 11.77 4.14 -12.82
N GLU A 151 11.14 3.40 -11.91
CA GLU A 151 11.29 1.94 -11.80
C GLU A 151 10.82 1.25 -13.09
N ALA A 152 9.65 1.60 -13.61
CA ALA A 152 9.15 1.06 -14.87
C ALA A 152 10.08 1.36 -16.04
N PHE A 153 10.63 2.57 -16.12
CA PHE A 153 11.58 2.96 -17.17
C PHE A 153 12.92 2.23 -17.05
N SER A 154 13.42 2.02 -15.81
CA SER A 154 14.63 1.23 -15.57
C SER A 154 14.43 -0.24 -15.95
N GLY A 155 13.27 -0.83 -15.64
CA GLY A 155 12.93 -2.20 -16.04
C GLY A 155 12.80 -2.36 -17.55
N ILE A 156 12.20 -1.38 -18.25
CA ILE A 156 12.15 -1.35 -19.72
C ILE A 156 13.56 -1.19 -20.31
N SER A 157 14.43 -0.38 -19.70
CA SER A 157 15.80 -0.19 -20.20
C SER A 157 16.64 -1.46 -20.07
N GLU A 158 16.43 -2.24 -19.02
CA GLU A 158 17.07 -3.55 -18.83
C GLU A 158 16.58 -4.54 -19.90
N GLU A 159 15.26 -4.63 -20.14
CA GLU A 159 14.67 -5.48 -21.17
C GLU A 159 15.09 -5.05 -22.60
N MET A 160 15.13 -3.74 -22.88
CA MET A 160 15.61 -3.22 -24.17
C MET A 160 17.10 -3.46 -24.39
N GLY A 161 17.92 -3.41 -23.33
CA GLY A 161 19.33 -3.78 -23.41
C GLY A 161 19.52 -5.24 -23.82
N ASP A 162 18.74 -6.14 -23.24
CA ASP A 162 18.75 -7.57 -23.59
C ASP A 162 18.29 -7.84 -25.03
N VAL A 163 17.25 -7.14 -25.48
CA VAL A 163 16.77 -7.24 -26.86
C VAL A 163 17.81 -6.68 -27.84
N GLY A 164 18.44 -5.55 -27.55
CA GLY A 164 19.51 -4.98 -28.37
C GLY A 164 20.68 -5.94 -28.57
N MET A 165 21.14 -6.59 -27.49
CA MET A 165 22.18 -7.61 -27.57
C MET A 165 21.75 -8.86 -28.36
N ALA A 166 20.47 -9.21 -28.35
CA ALA A 166 19.94 -10.32 -29.13
C ALA A 166 19.90 -9.99 -30.64
N VAL A 167 19.51 -8.78 -31.00
CA VAL A 167 19.50 -8.29 -32.39
C VAL A 167 20.92 -8.24 -32.95
N GLN A 168 21.88 -7.67 -32.21
CA GLN A 168 23.26 -7.57 -32.68
C GLN A 168 23.90 -8.95 -32.92
N ARG A 169 23.62 -9.94 -32.05
CA ARG A 169 24.04 -11.33 -32.29
C ARG A 169 23.42 -11.94 -33.55
N ALA A 170 22.18 -11.59 -33.86
CA ALA A 170 21.51 -12.06 -35.08
C ALA A 170 22.11 -11.42 -36.34
N GLU A 171 22.44 -10.13 -36.28
CA GLU A 171 23.12 -9.40 -37.36
C GLU A 171 24.52 -9.95 -37.60
N ASP A 172 25.33 -10.12 -36.55
CA ASP A 172 26.68 -10.70 -36.64
C ASP A 172 26.67 -12.09 -37.28
N LYS A 173 25.71 -12.93 -36.89
CA LYS A 173 25.56 -14.28 -37.45
C LYS A 173 25.12 -14.24 -38.92
N THR A 174 24.29 -13.28 -39.30
CA THR A 174 23.87 -13.08 -40.69
C THR A 174 25.03 -12.58 -41.54
N ALA A 175 25.80 -11.61 -41.05
CA ALA A 175 27.00 -11.12 -41.71
C ALA A 175 28.04 -12.23 -41.87
N GLN A 176 28.24 -13.07 -40.85
CA GLN A 176 29.13 -14.23 -40.94
C GLN A 176 28.64 -15.26 -41.97
N MET A 177 27.33 -15.50 -42.04
CA MET A 177 26.74 -16.39 -43.04
C MET A 177 26.90 -15.83 -44.46
N GLN A 178 26.70 -14.53 -44.65
CA GLN A 178 26.90 -13.83 -45.93
C GLN A 178 28.37 -13.83 -46.34
N ALA A 179 29.31 -13.56 -45.42
CA ALA A 179 30.75 -13.62 -45.68
C ALA A 179 31.18 -15.05 -46.05
N ARG A 180 30.61 -16.06 -45.38
CA ARG A 180 30.85 -17.47 -45.72
C ARG A 180 30.29 -17.83 -47.10
N ALA A 181 29.09 -17.37 -47.44
CA ALA A 181 28.51 -17.57 -48.76
C ALA A 181 29.36 -16.89 -49.85
N GLY A 182 29.78 -15.64 -49.65
CA GLY A 182 30.67 -14.94 -50.58
C GLY A 182 32.02 -15.62 -50.75
N ALA A 183 32.62 -16.13 -49.67
CA ALA A 183 33.86 -16.91 -49.75
C ALA A 183 33.67 -18.22 -50.53
N ILE A 184 32.52 -18.89 -50.39
CA ILE A 184 32.19 -20.08 -51.19
C ILE A 184 32.02 -19.69 -52.66
N ASP A 185 31.32 -18.61 -52.97
CA ASP A 185 31.15 -18.12 -54.34
C ASP A 185 32.50 -17.75 -55.00
N GLU A 186 33.42 -17.14 -54.26
CA GLU A 186 34.80 -16.89 -54.72
C GLU A 186 35.61 -18.18 -54.94
N LEU A 187 35.45 -19.19 -54.07
CA LEU A 187 36.06 -20.50 -54.26
C LEU A 187 35.52 -21.24 -55.49
N ILE A 188 34.23 -21.06 -55.82
CA ILE A 188 33.62 -21.59 -57.05
C ILE A 188 34.18 -20.83 -58.26
N ALA A 189 34.19 -19.50 -58.21
CA ALA A 189 34.65 -18.66 -59.33
C ALA A 189 36.15 -18.81 -59.62
N SER A 190 36.97 -19.08 -58.60
CA SER A 190 38.41 -19.34 -58.75
C SER A 190 38.74 -20.78 -59.20
N GLY A 191 37.74 -21.68 -59.25
CA GLY A 191 37.92 -23.07 -59.68
C GLY A 191 38.56 -23.99 -58.62
N ALA A 192 38.84 -23.50 -57.42
CA ALA A 192 39.47 -24.28 -56.34
C ALA A 192 38.58 -25.41 -55.81
N LEU A 193 37.26 -25.28 -55.93
CA LEU A 193 36.29 -26.31 -55.53
C LEU A 193 36.30 -27.54 -56.47
N ASP A 194 36.60 -27.36 -57.75
CA ASP A 194 36.72 -28.48 -58.71
C ASP A 194 37.97 -29.32 -58.42
N ASP A 195 39.07 -28.70 -57.96
CA ASP A 195 40.32 -29.37 -57.59
C ASP A 195 40.15 -30.28 -56.36
N ALA A 196 39.39 -29.83 -55.34
CA ALA A 196 39.05 -30.65 -54.18
C ALA A 196 38.08 -31.81 -54.52
N SER A 197 37.19 -31.64 -55.50
CA SER A 197 36.30 -32.71 -55.99
C SER A 197 37.04 -33.78 -56.80
N SER A 198 38.26 -33.47 -57.27
CA SER A 198 39.15 -34.43 -57.94
C SER A 198 39.91 -35.31 -56.96
N LEU A 199 40.18 -34.82 -55.74
CA LEU A 199 40.89 -35.53 -54.68
C LEU A 199 40.03 -36.57 -53.93
N ASN A 200 38.70 -36.46 -53.97
CA ASN A 200 37.78 -37.30 -53.18
C ASN A 200 36.84 -38.20 -54.00
N ARG A 201 37.06 -38.35 -55.30
CA ARG A 201 36.25 -39.24 -56.15
C ARG A 201 36.78 -40.68 -56.12
N GLY A 202 36.42 -41.40 -55.05
CA GLY A 202 36.01 -42.81 -55.19
C GLY A 202 36.89 -43.94 -54.67
N ASP A 203 37.47 -43.87 -53.46
CA ASP A 203 38.19 -45.05 -52.91
C ASP A 203 37.82 -45.44 -51.45
N ASP A 204 37.10 -44.62 -50.68
CA ASP A 204 36.78 -44.97 -49.27
C ASP A 204 35.35 -45.47 -49.05
N ILE A 205 34.33 -44.87 -49.69
CA ILE A 205 32.94 -45.35 -49.55
C ILE A 205 32.73 -46.70 -50.25
N SER A 206 33.40 -46.92 -51.39
CA SER A 206 33.37 -48.20 -52.10
C SER A 206 34.04 -49.32 -51.30
N ARG A 207 35.16 -49.04 -50.60
CA ARG A 207 35.86 -49.99 -49.73
C ARG A 207 35.03 -50.38 -48.50
N GLU A 208 34.33 -49.43 -47.88
CA GLU A 208 33.50 -49.68 -46.70
C GLU A 208 32.26 -50.51 -47.03
N LEU A 209 31.65 -50.30 -48.22
CA LEU A 209 30.53 -51.11 -48.72
C LEU A 209 30.95 -52.54 -49.07
N GLU A 210 32.16 -52.71 -49.63
CA GLU A 210 32.71 -54.03 -49.99
C GLU A 210 33.18 -54.80 -48.74
N ALA A 211 33.63 -54.10 -47.68
CA ALA A 211 33.86 -54.69 -46.37
C ALA A 211 32.57 -55.15 -45.68
N MET A 212 31.48 -54.37 -45.80
CA MET A 212 30.17 -54.78 -45.28
C MET A 212 29.55 -55.94 -46.05
N SER A 213 29.68 -55.99 -47.39
CA SER A 213 29.17 -57.13 -48.18
C SER A 213 29.95 -58.42 -47.89
N SER A 214 31.27 -58.31 -47.72
CA SER A 214 32.14 -59.44 -47.34
C SER A 214 31.76 -60.00 -45.98
N GLN A 215 31.35 -59.15 -45.03
CA GLN A 215 30.93 -59.58 -43.70
C GLN A 215 29.53 -60.20 -43.70
N SER A 216 28.59 -59.68 -44.53
CA SER A 216 27.28 -60.30 -44.70
C SER A 216 27.32 -61.64 -45.44
N ASP A 217 28.23 -61.81 -46.40
CA ASP A 217 28.39 -63.07 -47.14
C ASP A 217 29.03 -64.16 -46.26
N VAL A 218 30.00 -63.81 -45.41
CA VAL A 218 30.59 -64.73 -44.42
C VAL A 218 29.57 -65.11 -43.34
N GLU A 219 28.71 -64.19 -42.88
CA GLU A 219 27.63 -64.51 -41.94
C GLU A 219 26.54 -65.39 -42.58
N ALA A 220 26.22 -65.20 -43.85
CA ALA A 220 25.29 -66.06 -44.59
C ALA A 220 25.86 -67.48 -44.83
N GLU A 221 27.16 -67.60 -45.11
CA GLU A 221 27.85 -68.88 -45.31
C GLU A 221 28.08 -69.63 -43.97
N LEU A 222 28.33 -68.91 -42.87
CA LEU A 222 28.39 -69.45 -41.51
C LEU A 222 27.00 -69.86 -40.98
N ALA A 223 25.95 -69.13 -41.35
CA ALA A 223 24.56 -69.49 -41.04
C ALA A 223 24.08 -70.72 -41.83
N ALA A 224 24.50 -70.89 -43.08
CA ALA A 224 24.24 -72.12 -43.85
C ALA A 224 24.98 -73.34 -43.27
N LEU A 225 26.20 -73.16 -42.74
CA LEU A 225 26.97 -74.21 -42.04
C LEU A 225 26.45 -74.50 -40.61
N LYS A 226 25.86 -73.53 -39.92
CA LYS A 226 25.19 -73.72 -38.61
C LYS A 226 23.75 -74.23 -38.71
N ALA A 227 23.02 -73.93 -39.77
CA ALA A 227 21.67 -74.47 -40.02
C ALA A 227 21.70 -75.96 -40.41
N GLY A 228 22.87 -76.51 -40.76
CA GLY A 228 23.13 -77.96 -40.84
C GLY A 228 23.46 -78.62 -39.49
N SER A 229 23.56 -77.86 -38.40
CA SER A 229 23.92 -78.36 -37.07
C SER A 229 23.24 -77.56 -35.95
N GLY A 230 21.96 -77.86 -35.71
CA GLY A 230 21.30 -77.67 -34.42
C GLY A 230 20.65 -76.31 -34.19
N GLY A 231 19.32 -76.24 -34.35
CA GLY A 231 18.52 -75.08 -33.96
C GLY A 231 17.35 -75.49 -33.06
N GLN A 232 17.43 -75.15 -31.77
CA GLN A 232 16.24 -75.03 -30.91
C GLN A 232 16.38 -73.85 -29.93
N THR A 233 15.42 -72.92 -30.06
CA THR A 233 14.77 -72.12 -29.00
C THR A 233 15.52 -70.90 -28.41
N GLN A 234 14.99 -69.68 -28.61
CA GLN A 234 14.07 -69.00 -27.65
C GLN A 234 13.79 -67.51 -27.97
N ALA A 235 12.52 -67.14 -27.73
CA ALA A 235 11.99 -65.89 -27.15
C ALA A 235 12.03 -64.55 -27.95
N ILE A 236 10.88 -64.25 -28.56
CA ILE A 236 10.29 -62.90 -28.70
C ILE A 236 9.75 -62.45 -27.31
N GLU A 237 10.18 -61.32 -26.73
CA GLU A 237 9.91 -59.89 -27.03
C GLU A 237 8.51 -59.38 -26.62
N ALA A 238 8.50 -58.12 -26.15
CA ALA A 238 7.37 -57.22 -25.89
C ALA A 238 6.48 -57.56 -24.66
N GLY A 239 6.17 -56.66 -23.72
CA GLY A 239 6.09 -55.21 -23.80
C GLY A 239 4.77 -54.78 -24.42
N ASP A 240 3.69 -54.67 -23.65
CA ASP A 240 2.57 -53.78 -23.96
C ASP A 240 1.58 -53.61 -22.78
N ALA A 241 0.80 -52.54 -22.90
CA ALA A 241 -0.47 -52.17 -22.30
C ALA A 241 -0.35 -51.18 -21.12
N SER A 242 -0.48 -49.88 -21.36
CA SER A 242 -1.72 -49.17 -21.73
C SER A 242 -2.77 -49.27 -20.64
N THR A 243 -3.18 -48.14 -20.07
CA THR A 243 -4.48 -47.53 -20.41
C THR A 243 -4.77 -46.32 -19.53
N ALA A 244 -5.16 -45.24 -20.21
CA ALA A 244 -5.78 -44.07 -19.67
C ALA A 244 -7.24 -44.34 -19.29
N ALA A 245 -7.77 -43.57 -18.33
CA ALA A 245 -9.19 -43.25 -18.27
C ALA A 245 -9.40 -41.82 -17.69
N PRO A 246 -10.38 -41.05 -18.20
CA PRO A 246 -10.52 -39.60 -17.95
C PRO A 246 -11.69 -39.24 -17.03
N VAL A 247 -11.69 -38.02 -16.49
CA VAL A 247 -12.81 -37.35 -15.79
C VAL A 247 -12.43 -35.85 -15.63
N SER A 248 -13.24 -34.80 -15.79
CA SER A 248 -14.62 -34.57 -16.27
C SER A 248 -14.74 -33.05 -16.49
N GLU A 249 -15.42 -32.61 -17.54
CA GLU A 249 -15.95 -31.24 -17.67
C GLU A 249 -17.36 -31.18 -17.08
N THR A 250 -17.64 -30.17 -16.24
CA THR A 250 -18.99 -29.62 -16.10
C THR A 250 -18.90 -28.22 -15.47
N GLN A 251 -19.46 -27.22 -16.16
CA GLN A 251 -20.35 -26.17 -15.63
C GLN A 251 -20.23 -24.87 -16.45
N LYS A 252 -21.32 -24.51 -17.12
CA LYS A 252 -21.87 -23.15 -17.13
C LYS A 252 -23.30 -23.17 -17.71
N GLU A 253 -24.28 -23.08 -16.80
CA GLU A 253 -25.63 -22.63 -17.10
C GLU A 253 -25.67 -21.11 -16.96
N GLU A 254 -26.16 -20.45 -18.01
CA GLU A 254 -26.75 -19.11 -17.98
C GLU A 254 -28.22 -19.22 -17.53
N GLY A 255 -28.68 -18.28 -16.70
CA GLY A 255 -30.08 -18.20 -16.28
C GLY A 255 -30.38 -16.88 -15.60
N GLN A 256 -31.09 -16.02 -16.33
CA GLN A 256 -31.52 -14.66 -16.01
C GLN A 256 -32.57 -14.60 -14.89
N ALA A 257 -32.48 -13.57 -14.03
CA ALA A 257 -33.56 -12.69 -13.56
C ALA A 257 -33.10 -11.87 -12.34
#